data_AF-A0A7Z9Y8M8-F1
#
_entry.id   AF-A0A7Z9Y8M8-F1
#
_cell.length_a   1.000
_cell.length_b   1.000
_cell.length_c   1.000
_cell.angle_alpha   90.00
_cell.angle_beta   90.00
_cell.angle_gamma   90.00
#
_symmetry.space_group_name_H-M   'P 1'
#
loop_
_entity.id
_entity.type
_entity.pdbx_description
1 polymer ?
#
loop_
_entity_poly.entity_id
_entity_poly.type
_entity_poly.pdbx_seq_one_letter_code
_entity_poly.pdbx_strand_id
1 'polypeptide(L)'
;MLELTKQKLKPTYDDAGVYLKVVELLFKEDAVKAITDLFSQDATSLWRDDAAKLRLIKLFNAMEAAGVLFKNKLIHEDLLFGSIPVHHLWQRARPLVEEIRRQTGIADLYSCFEEMAESARRWMEDGGE
;
A
#
# COMPACT_ATOMS: atom_id res chain seq x y z
N MET A 1 31.06 -11.50 -17.99
CA MET A 1 29.73 -10.97 -17.65
C MET A 1 28.91 -12.13 -17.12
N LEU A 2 28.66 -12.15 -15.80
CA LEU A 2 27.74 -13.13 -15.22
C LEU A 2 26.33 -12.59 -15.44
N GLU A 3 25.54 -13.28 -16.26
CA GLU A 3 24.10 -13.14 -16.26
C GLU A 3 23.61 -13.55 -14.86
N LEU A 4 23.39 -12.56 -13.99
CA LEU A 4 22.55 -12.72 -12.81
C LEU A 4 21.13 -12.96 -13.34
N THR A 5 20.85 -14.22 -13.65
CA THR A 5 19.48 -14.71 -13.83
C THR A 5 18.73 -14.24 -12.60
N LYS A 6 17.70 -13.41 -12.77
CA LYS A 6 16.75 -13.06 -11.70
C LYS A 6 16.14 -14.37 -11.22
N GLN A 7 16.78 -15.03 -10.27
CA GLN A 7 16.23 -16.18 -9.61
C GLN A 7 15.04 -15.62 -8.85
N LYS A 8 13.82 -15.85 -9.35
CA LYS A 8 12.58 -15.54 -8.62
C LYS A 8 12.68 -16.33 -7.32
N LEU A 9 13.14 -15.69 -6.24
CA LEU A 9 13.11 -16.29 -4.93
C LEU A 9 11.65 -16.59 -4.62
N LYS A 10 11.38 -17.77 -4.06
CA LYS A 10 10.04 -18.07 -3.60
C LYS A 10 9.85 -17.42 -2.22
N PRO A 11 8.62 -17.00 -1.87
CA PRO A 11 8.33 -16.53 -0.52
C PRO A 11 8.72 -17.57 0.53
N THR A 12 9.29 -17.12 1.65
CA THR A 12 9.63 -17.95 2.80
C THR A 12 8.47 -18.06 3.79
N TYR A 13 8.57 -18.99 4.75
CA TYR A 13 7.60 -19.09 5.84
C TYR A 13 7.56 -17.84 6.73
N ASP A 14 8.70 -17.18 6.92
CA ASP A 14 8.78 -15.93 7.68
C ASP A 14 8.07 -14.78 6.94
N ASP A 15 8.17 -14.75 5.60
CA ASP A 15 7.43 -13.81 4.75
C ASP A 15 5.91 -13.97 4.90
N ALA A 16 5.43 -15.22 5.02
CA ALA A 16 4.01 -15.49 5.23
C ALA A 16 3.51 -14.96 6.58
N GLY A 17 4.32 -15.05 7.64
CA GLY A 17 4.00 -14.51 8.96
C GLY A 17 3.94 -12.98 8.98
N VAL A 18 4.85 -12.32 8.27
CA VAL A 18 4.83 -10.85 8.09
C VAL A 18 3.63 -10.42 7.25
N TYR A 19 3.35 -11.14 6.17
CA TYR A 19 2.18 -10.90 5.31
C TYR A 19 0.86 -11.02 6.08
N LEU A 20 0.69 -12.05 6.92
CA LEU A 20 -0.51 -12.20 7.74
C LEU A 20 -0.76 -10.99 8.65
N LYS A 21 0.29 -10.39 9.22
CA LYS A 21 0.16 -9.17 10.03
C LYS A 21 -0.26 -7.97 9.18
N VAL A 22 0.25 -7.84 7.96
CA VAL A 22 -0.17 -6.79 7.02
C VAL A 22 -1.65 -6.97 6.66
N VAL A 23 -2.09 -8.19 6.37
CA VAL A 23 -3.50 -8.53 6.13
C VAL A 23 -4.35 -8.20 7.35
N GLU A 24 -3.96 -8.62 8.56
CA GLU A 24 -4.69 -8.30 9.78
C GLU A 24 -4.84 -6.80 10.02
N LEU A 25 -3.87 -5.97 9.62
CA LEU A 25 -3.96 -4.52 9.72
C LEU A 25 -4.90 -3.91 8.69
N LEU A 26 -4.83 -4.38 7.44
CA LEU A 26 -5.61 -3.86 6.31
C LEU A 26 -7.05 -4.37 6.26
N PHE A 27 -7.33 -5.52 6.87
CA PHE A 27 -8.64 -6.15 6.86
C PHE A 27 -9.42 -5.98 8.17
N LYS A 28 -8.99 -5.06 9.05
CA LYS A 28 -9.85 -4.54 10.12
C LYS A 28 -11.05 -3.84 9.50
N GLU A 29 -12.21 -3.92 10.16
CA GLU A 29 -13.47 -3.35 9.67
C GLU A 29 -13.32 -1.88 9.21
N ASP A 30 -12.61 -1.07 9.99
CA ASP A 30 -12.30 0.33 9.66
C ASP A 30 -11.51 0.48 8.34
N ALA A 31 -10.51 -0.37 8.12
CA ALA A 31 -9.65 -0.31 6.94
C ALA A 31 -10.38 -0.85 5.70
N VAL A 32 -11.15 -1.93 5.83
CA VAL A 32 -12.03 -2.43 4.76
C VAL A 32 -13.06 -1.38 4.35
N LYS A 33 -13.65 -0.70 5.34
CA LYS A 33 -14.58 0.39 5.09
C LYS A 33 -13.90 1.58 4.41
N ALA A 34 -12.70 1.97 4.84
CA ALA A 34 -11.93 3.02 4.18
C ALA A 34 -11.58 2.67 2.72
N ILE A 35 -11.19 1.42 2.45
CA ILE A 35 -10.93 0.93 1.09
C ILE A 35 -12.21 1.05 0.26
N THR A 36 -13.32 0.49 0.75
CA THR A 36 -14.62 0.54 0.07
C THR A 36 -15.06 1.98 -0.21
N ASP A 37 -14.92 2.86 0.78
CA ASP A 37 -15.25 4.28 0.69
C ASP A 37 -14.39 4.96 -0.42
N LEU A 38 -13.07 4.73 -0.45
CA LEU A 38 -12.17 5.27 -1.48
C LEU A 38 -12.50 4.82 -2.91
N PHE A 39 -13.02 3.59 -3.06
CA PHE A 39 -13.44 3.08 -4.37
C PHE A 39 -14.83 3.56 -4.79
N SER A 40 -15.67 3.97 -3.83
CA SER A 40 -17.07 4.32 -4.08
C SER A 40 -17.33 5.83 -4.11
N GLN A 41 -16.47 6.64 -3.48
CA GLN A 41 -16.71 8.06 -3.23
C GLN A 41 -15.48 8.92 -3.55
N ASP A 42 -15.71 10.23 -3.66
CA ASP A 42 -14.63 11.20 -3.78
C ASP A 42 -13.83 11.32 -2.47
N ALA A 43 -12.50 11.23 -2.56
CA ALA A 43 -11.61 11.26 -1.41
C ALA A 43 -11.68 12.58 -0.62
N THR A 44 -12.00 13.70 -1.28
CA THR A 44 -12.15 15.01 -0.61
C THR A 44 -13.40 15.03 0.28
N SER A 45 -14.49 14.41 -0.17
CA SER A 45 -15.71 14.26 0.62
C SER A 45 -15.46 13.45 1.88
N LEU A 46 -14.77 12.31 1.75
CA LEU A 46 -14.38 11.46 2.87
C LEU A 46 -13.45 12.17 3.87
N TRP A 47 -12.58 13.05 3.38
CA TRP A 47 -11.68 13.82 4.25
C TRP A 47 -12.39 14.89 5.10
N ARG A 48 -13.59 15.33 4.70
CA ARG A 48 -14.39 16.30 5.45
C ARG A 48 -15.24 15.66 6.54
N ASP A 49 -15.52 14.36 6.44
CA ASP A 49 -16.22 13.59 7.47
C ASP A 49 -15.21 13.07 8.50
N ASP A 50 -15.36 13.44 9.77
CA ASP A 50 -14.37 13.12 10.81
C ASP A 50 -14.18 11.61 11.00
N ALA A 51 -15.26 10.83 10.88
CA ALA A 51 -15.20 9.38 11.05
C ALA A 51 -14.50 8.70 9.85
N ALA A 52 -14.83 9.10 8.63
CA ALA A 52 -14.20 8.60 7.42
C ALA A 52 -12.72 9.03 7.33
N LYS A 53 -12.42 10.28 7.67
CA LYS A 53 -11.05 10.80 7.78
C LYS A 53 -10.20 9.95 8.72
N LEU A 54 -10.72 9.61 9.91
CA LEU A 54 -9.98 8.76 10.85
C LEU A 54 -9.70 7.37 10.27
N ARG A 55 -10.67 6.77 9.56
CA ARG A 55 -10.47 5.48 8.89
C ARG A 55 -9.45 5.56 7.75
N LEU A 56 -9.46 6.64 6.97
CA LEU A 56 -8.48 6.90 5.91
C LEU A 56 -7.05 7.03 6.47
N ILE A 57 -6.87 7.78 7.57
CA ILE A 57 -5.56 7.90 8.23
C ILE A 57 -5.05 6.53 8.68
N LYS A 58 -5.91 5.70 9.29
CA LYS A 58 -5.53 4.34 9.70
C LYS A 58 -5.09 3.49 8.51
N LEU A 59 -5.82 3.57 7.39
CA LEU A 59 -5.47 2.87 6.16
C LEU A 59 -4.11 3.34 5.60
N PHE A 60 -3.88 4.65 5.51
CA PHE A 60 -2.63 5.19 4.98
C PHE A 60 -1.43 4.81 5.85
N ASN A 61 -1.59 4.86 7.17
CA ASN A 61 -0.55 4.41 8.10
C ASN A 61 -0.25 2.91 7.95
N ALA A 62 -1.27 2.07 7.73
CA ALA A 62 -1.08 0.64 7.51
C ALA A 62 -0.36 0.38 6.18
N MET A 63 -0.71 1.09 5.12
CA MET A 63 -0.05 0.99 3.81
C MET A 63 1.40 1.49 3.85
N GLU A 64 1.68 2.54 4.63
CA GLU A 64 3.04 3.03 4.84
C GLU A 64 3.89 2.00 5.60
N ALA A 65 3.35 1.40 6.66
CA ALA A 65 4.03 0.33 7.37
C ALA A 65 4.31 -0.89 6.46
N ALA A 66 3.35 -1.27 5.62
CA ALA A 66 3.56 -2.30 4.61
C ALA A 66 4.66 -1.90 3.61
N GLY A 67 4.68 -0.64 3.18
CA GLY A 67 5.73 -0.08 2.34
C GLY A 67 7.11 -0.14 2.97
N VAL A 68 7.22 0.14 4.28
CA VAL A 68 8.49 0.00 5.02
C VAL A 68 8.98 -1.44 5.02
N LEU A 69 8.09 -2.41 5.28
CA LEU A 69 8.44 -3.83 5.25
C LEU A 69 8.90 -4.27 3.85
N PHE A 70 8.18 -3.82 2.82
CA PHE A 70 8.53 -4.06 1.42
C PHE A 70 9.90 -3.49 1.07
N LYS A 71 10.16 -2.21 1.39
CA LYS A 71 11.44 -1.52 1.12
C LYS A 71 12.63 -2.22 1.78
N ASN A 72 12.42 -2.80 2.95
CA ASN A 72 13.43 -3.57 3.68
C ASN A 72 13.51 -5.04 3.25
N LYS A 73 12.79 -5.45 2.20
CA LYS A 73 12.75 -6.82 1.66
C LYS A 73 12.31 -7.87 2.70
N LEU A 74 11.41 -7.47 3.60
CA LEU A 74 10.86 -8.33 4.66
C LEU A 74 9.52 -8.97 4.26
N ILE A 75 8.98 -8.61 3.10
CA ILE A 75 7.77 -9.19 2.53
C ILE A 75 7.96 -9.37 1.03
N HIS A 76 7.59 -10.56 0.55
CA HIS A 76 7.75 -10.91 -0.85
C HIS A 76 6.69 -10.24 -1.75
N GLU A 77 7.10 -9.75 -2.92
CA GLU A 77 6.24 -9.06 -3.89
C GLU A 77 5.03 -9.91 -4.32
N ASP A 78 5.25 -11.18 -4.68
CA ASP A 78 4.18 -12.07 -5.13
C ASP A 78 3.09 -12.29 -4.07
N LEU A 79 3.45 -12.33 -2.77
CA LEU A 79 2.46 -12.43 -1.70
C LEU A 79 1.66 -11.14 -1.56
N LEU A 80 2.33 -9.99 -1.68
CA LEU A 80 1.74 -8.69 -1.42
C LEU A 80 0.90 -8.20 -2.61
N PHE A 81 1.47 -8.17 -3.81
CA PHE A 81 0.82 -7.62 -5.01
C PHE A 81 -0.17 -8.60 -5.65
N GLY A 82 -0.01 -9.91 -5.42
CA GLY A 82 -0.98 -10.91 -5.84
C GLY A 82 -2.29 -10.90 -5.02
N SER A 83 -2.31 -10.21 -3.88
CA SER A 83 -3.44 -10.25 -2.93
C SER A 83 -4.03 -8.89 -2.59
N ILE A 84 -3.21 -7.83 -2.63
CA ILE A 84 -3.62 -6.48 -2.27
C ILE A 84 -3.45 -5.59 -3.52
N PRO A 85 -4.49 -4.84 -3.93
CA PRO A 85 -4.43 -3.98 -5.11
C PRO A 85 -3.69 -2.66 -4.81
N VAL A 86 -2.42 -2.75 -4.36
CA VAL A 86 -1.62 -1.64 -3.84
C VAL A 86 -1.59 -0.45 -4.81
N HIS A 87 -1.32 -0.72 -6.09
CA HIS A 87 -1.26 0.32 -7.12
C HIS A 87 -2.58 1.10 -7.24
N HIS A 88 -3.70 0.38 -7.37
CA HIS A 88 -5.02 1.00 -7.51
C HIS A 88 -5.42 1.76 -6.26
N LEU A 89 -5.06 1.26 -5.08
CA LEU A 89 -5.31 1.94 -3.82
C LEU A 89 -4.53 3.27 -3.74
N TRP A 90 -3.26 3.27 -4.16
CA TRP A 90 -2.47 4.49 -4.24
C TRP A 90 -3.06 5.50 -5.21
N GLN A 91 -3.50 5.07 -6.41
CA GLN A 91 -4.13 5.99 -7.36
C GLN A 91 -5.33 6.75 -6.77
N ARG A 92 -6.12 6.08 -5.92
CA ARG A 92 -7.25 6.70 -5.20
C ARG A 92 -6.80 7.58 -4.04
N ALA A 93 -5.76 7.18 -3.33
CA ALA A 93 -5.24 7.91 -2.17
C ALA A 93 -4.38 9.14 -2.54
N ARG A 94 -3.68 9.11 -3.68
CA ARG A 94 -2.64 10.07 -4.06
C ARG A 94 -3.10 11.54 -3.97
N PRO A 95 -4.25 11.94 -4.54
CA PRO A 95 -4.67 13.34 -4.48
C PRO A 95 -4.85 13.84 -3.04
N LEU A 96 -5.34 12.96 -2.16
CA LEU A 96 -5.51 13.29 -0.76
C LEU A 96 -4.17 13.33 -0.01
N VAL A 97 -3.27 12.39 -0.29
CA VAL A 97 -1.91 12.39 0.28
C VAL A 97 -1.16 13.66 -0.12
N GLU A 98 -1.23 14.08 -1.38
CA GLU A 98 -0.64 15.33 -1.87
C GLU A 98 -1.20 16.56 -1.13
N GLU A 99 -2.51 16.59 -0.88
CA GLU A 99 -3.14 17.67 -0.10
C GLU A 99 -2.68 17.66 1.37
N ILE A 100 -2.53 16.49 1.99
CA ILE A 100 -2.00 16.37 3.37
C ILE A 100 -0.54 16.84 3.42
N ARG A 101 0.30 16.45 2.46
CA ARG A 101 1.69 16.92 2.34
C ARG A 101 1.74 18.44 2.24
N ARG A 102 0.86 19.03 1.41
CA ARG A 102 0.74 20.49 1.26
C ARG A 102 0.32 21.19 2.56
N GLN A 103 -0.64 20.64 3.30
CA GLN A 103 -1.14 21.21 4.55
C GLN A 103 -0.13 21.11 5.71
N THR A 104 0.61 20.01 5.78
CA THR A 104 1.54 19.72 6.88
C THR A 104 2.96 20.21 6.61
N GLY A 105 3.32 20.43 5.34
CA GLY A 105 4.69 20.74 4.92
C GLY A 105 5.63 19.52 4.92
N ILE A 106 5.12 18.31 5.17
CA ILE A 106 5.93 17.08 5.22
C ILE A 106 5.90 16.44 3.83
N ALA A 107 6.90 16.71 3.00
CA ALA A 107 6.96 16.25 1.61
C ALA A 107 6.96 14.71 1.48
N ASP A 108 7.64 14.02 2.38
CA ASP A 108 7.86 12.57 2.29
C ASP A 108 6.81 11.72 3.02
N LEU A 109 5.71 12.34 3.44
CA LEU A 109 4.63 11.64 4.15
C LEU A 109 4.05 10.54 3.24
N TYR A 110 4.00 9.30 3.73
CA TYR A 110 3.55 8.13 2.97
C TYR A 110 4.42 7.77 1.75
N SER A 111 5.71 8.11 1.76
CA SER A 111 6.65 7.83 0.66
C SER A 111 6.92 6.33 0.49
N CYS A 112 6.89 5.52 1.55
CA CYS A 112 7.08 4.08 1.39
C CYS A 112 5.87 3.41 0.73
N PHE A 113 4.65 3.89 1.02
CA PHE A 113 3.46 3.48 0.29
C PHE A 113 3.56 3.86 -1.20
N GLU A 114 4.01 5.07 -1.51
CA GLU A 114 4.23 5.53 -2.90
C GLU A 114 5.25 4.66 -3.64
N GLU A 115 6.43 4.42 -3.06
CA GLU A 115 7.46 3.53 -3.63
C GLU A 115 6.95 2.10 -3.86
N MET A 116 6.19 1.58 -2.91
CA MET A 116 5.56 0.26 -3.00
C MET A 116 4.52 0.21 -4.12
N ALA A 117 3.71 1.27 -4.29
CA ALA A 117 2.72 1.35 -5.36
C ALA A 117 3.35 1.45 -6.76
N GLU A 118 4.48 2.15 -6.90
CA GLU A 118 5.24 2.18 -8.14
C GLU A 118 5.91 0.83 -8.46
N SER A 119 6.24 0.05 -7.43
CA SER A 119 6.75 -1.31 -7.60
C SER A 119 5.62 -2.26 -8.02
N ALA A 120 4.44 -2.13 -7.40
CA ALA A 120 3.24 -2.87 -7.80
C ALA A 120 2.81 -2.58 -9.24
N ARG A 121 2.92 -1.32 -9.70
CA ARG A 121 2.65 -0.94 -11.10
C ARG A 121 3.55 -1.71 -12.07
N ARG A 122 4.85 -1.73 -11.80
CA ARG A 122 5.85 -2.45 -12.60
C ARG A 122 5.60 -3.95 -12.60
N TRP A 123 5.27 -4.53 -11.44
CA TRP A 123 4.94 -5.95 -11.31
C TRP A 123 3.75 -6.36 -12.21
N MET A 124 2.72 -5.51 -12.34
CA MET A 124 1.59 -5.76 -13.24
C MET A 124 1.98 -5.63 -14.73
N GLU A 125 2.85 -4.67 -15.08
CA GLU A 125 3.32 -4.45 -16.46
C GLU A 125 4.24 -5.57 -16.94
N ASP A 126 5.04 -6.15 -16.04
CA ASP A 126 5.96 -7.25 -16.30
C ASP A 126 5.24 -8.62 -16.41
N GLY A 127 3.90 -8.63 -16.35
CA GLY A 127 3.09 -9.84 -16.53
C GLY A 127 3.22 -10.82 -15.38
N GLY A 128 3.05 -10.36 -14.14
CA GLY A 128 2.97 -11.22 -12.95
C GLY A 128 2.06 -12.43 -13.19
N GLU A 129 2.68 -13.59 -13.47
CA GLU A 129 2.05 -14.89 -13.71
C GLU A 129 1.42 -15.46 -12.44
#